data_AF-A0A351IUB3-F1
#
_entry.id   AF-A0A351IUB3-F1
#
_cell.length_a   1.000
_cell.length_b   1.000
_cell.length_c   1.000
_cell.angle_alpha   90.00
_cell.angle_beta   90.00
_cell.angle_gamma   90.00
#
_symmetry.space_group_name_H-M   'P 1'
#
loop_
_entity.id
_entity.type
_entity.pdbx_description
1 polymer ?
#
loop_
_entity_poly.entity_id
_entity_poly.type
_entity_poly.pdbx_seq_one_letter_code
_entity_poly.pdbx_strand_id
1 'polypeptide(L)'
;RRRPRHTGLQDPPPGTGRTGVHPDPPLRPDRRGPGPRQAIPRGRGGGRRLPWPCYGNLPEAGRAGGGPHGLRCHCRHDAGNRPHALDNRRYTTDHESGSNVTIDLELPEVETIRHALDREIAGRKVKTVDMASMATLSRYRNRKSFALRVEGRKLGPVRRMGLTLVIKLDNDDLLVIRPGAGATIRRHAARDAVQPGTEATFTFTIGGQFRLVDPEGASELCVVAPEDLLPEFPELGASGIDPAGEMVPWTAFAGQVLGRKVPLKDLLCDDAVVVGVGEVYSDEILFHAGLRHDRPSNSLSTQEVRRLHGALISVVNDAIKYRGTDLDDRPFVDVYGEPGTYRHHLAVYGRAGALSERNRSAIQRVKYKGRWTYFCETQV
;
A
#
# COMPACT_ATOMS: atom_id res chain seq x y z
N ARG A 1 -70.51 48.78 -42.65
CA ARG A 1 -71.53 48.97 -41.58
C ARG A 1 -70.79 49.07 -40.24
N ARG A 2 -71.17 50.02 -39.37
CA ARG A 2 -70.87 50.24 -37.93
C ARG A 2 -69.73 49.44 -37.21
N ARG A 3 -68.77 50.18 -36.61
CA ARG A 3 -68.11 49.87 -35.30
C ARG A 3 -69.13 50.09 -34.12
N PRO A 4 -68.87 50.00 -32.78
CA PRO A 4 -67.59 49.84 -32.03
C PRO A 4 -67.62 49.09 -30.64
N ARG A 5 -66.50 49.15 -29.86
CA ARG A 5 -66.40 49.12 -28.34
C ARG A 5 -66.79 47.79 -27.62
N HIS A 6 -66.47 47.50 -26.33
CA HIS A 6 -65.64 48.10 -25.25
C HIS A 6 -65.21 47.02 -24.20
N THR A 7 -64.19 47.37 -23.40
CA THR A 7 -63.78 46.95 -22.01
C THR A 7 -64.74 46.18 -21.07
N GLY A 8 -64.19 45.38 -20.14
CA GLY A 8 -64.81 45.06 -18.83
C GLY A 8 -64.08 44.02 -17.94
N LEU A 9 -63.68 44.41 -16.72
CA LEU A 9 -63.35 43.52 -15.58
C LEU A 9 -64.64 42.96 -14.95
N GLN A 10 -64.61 41.78 -14.31
CA GLN A 10 -65.16 41.56 -12.95
C GLN A 10 -64.88 40.16 -12.34
N ASP A 11 -65.06 40.09 -11.02
CA ASP A 11 -64.60 39.10 -10.02
C ASP A 11 -65.43 37.80 -9.88
N PRO A 12 -64.96 36.79 -9.11
CA PRO A 12 -65.61 35.47 -8.98
C PRO A 12 -66.70 35.39 -7.88
N PRO A 13 -67.57 34.36 -7.91
CA PRO A 13 -68.61 34.11 -6.89
C PRO A 13 -68.15 33.23 -5.70
N PRO A 14 -68.91 33.17 -4.56
CA PRO A 14 -68.32 32.93 -3.23
C PRO A 14 -69.01 31.88 -2.30
N GLY A 15 -68.38 31.61 -1.14
CA GLY A 15 -69.01 31.13 0.12
C GLY A 15 -69.14 29.59 0.28
N THR A 16 -69.14 28.98 1.48
CA THR A 16 -69.08 29.43 2.91
C THR A 16 -68.50 28.28 3.79
N GLY A 17 -68.00 28.42 5.03
CA GLY A 17 -67.64 29.58 5.88
C GLY A 17 -67.30 29.17 7.36
N ARG A 18 -66.62 30.06 8.13
CA ARG A 18 -66.44 30.10 9.63
C ARG A 18 -65.66 28.93 10.30
N THR A 19 -64.87 29.02 11.40
CA THR A 19 -64.21 30.02 12.31
C THR A 19 -63.27 29.22 13.27
N GLY A 20 -62.23 29.71 13.98
CA GLY A 20 -61.55 31.01 14.10
C GLY A 20 -60.77 31.18 15.44
N VAL A 21 -59.85 32.16 15.55
CA VAL A 21 -59.17 32.71 16.77
C VAL A 21 -57.90 31.97 17.34
N HIS A 22 -56.92 32.78 17.81
CA HIS A 22 -55.54 32.53 18.37
C HIS A 22 -55.47 33.16 19.82
N PRO A 23 -54.34 33.26 20.60
CA PRO A 23 -52.97 32.66 20.57
C PRO A 23 -52.34 32.20 21.95
N ASP A 24 -51.21 31.48 21.89
CA ASP A 24 -50.01 31.38 22.79
C ASP A 24 -50.15 31.10 24.34
N PRO A 25 -49.09 31.08 25.21
CA PRO A 25 -48.44 29.85 25.75
C PRO A 25 -48.26 29.90 27.32
N PRO A 26 -47.25 29.32 28.04
CA PRO A 26 -46.23 28.26 27.81
C PRO A 26 -46.14 27.19 28.97
N LEU A 27 -45.04 26.40 29.11
CA LEU A 27 -44.27 26.06 30.37
C LEU A 27 -43.48 24.71 30.37
N ARG A 28 -42.29 24.71 31.01
CA ARG A 28 -41.59 23.60 31.73
C ARG A 28 -41.52 23.99 33.23
N PRO A 29 -40.97 23.24 34.22
CA PRO A 29 -40.46 21.84 34.28
C PRO A 29 -41.10 21.02 35.45
N ASP A 30 -40.60 19.81 35.81
CA ASP A 30 -40.02 19.51 37.15
C ASP A 30 -39.34 18.11 37.25
N ARG A 31 -38.59 17.87 38.34
CA ARG A 31 -37.88 16.65 38.75
C ARG A 31 -38.69 15.82 39.76
N ARG A 32 -38.41 14.49 39.87
CA ARG A 32 -38.35 13.70 41.14
C ARG A 32 -37.98 12.22 40.88
N GLY A 33 -37.10 11.65 41.73
CA GLY A 33 -37.00 10.20 42.01
C GLY A 33 -37.57 9.90 43.40
N PRO A 34 -37.18 8.83 44.14
CA PRO A 34 -36.20 7.76 43.82
C PRO A 34 -36.60 6.30 44.24
N GLY A 35 -35.82 5.30 43.81
CA GLY A 35 -35.68 3.97 44.46
C GLY A 35 -36.64 2.85 44.02
N PRO A 36 -36.40 1.57 44.40
CA PRO A 36 -35.40 1.08 45.37
C PRO A 36 -34.25 0.22 44.78
N ARG A 37 -33.29 -0.15 45.65
CA ARG A 37 -32.12 -0.99 45.38
C ARG A 37 -32.47 -2.49 45.42
N GLN A 38 -31.74 -3.34 44.68
CA GLN A 38 -31.40 -4.68 45.17
C GLN A 38 -30.11 -5.29 44.57
N ALA A 39 -29.31 -5.89 45.46
CA ALA A 39 -28.26 -6.91 45.33
C ALA A 39 -27.28 -6.93 44.12
N ILE A 40 -25.99 -6.77 44.45
CA ILE A 40 -24.83 -7.22 43.65
C ILE A 40 -24.51 -8.69 44.01
N PRO A 41 -24.28 -9.59 43.04
CA PRO A 41 -23.41 -10.75 43.19
C PRO A 41 -22.04 -10.47 42.56
N ARG A 42 -20.95 -10.69 43.32
CA ARG A 42 -19.58 -10.61 42.79
C ARG A 42 -19.25 -11.86 41.96
N GLY A 43 -19.22 -11.73 40.63
CA GLY A 43 -18.71 -12.75 39.71
C GLY A 43 -17.24 -12.49 39.33
N ARG A 44 -16.37 -13.50 39.49
CA ARG A 44 -14.95 -13.41 39.10
C ARG A 44 -14.75 -13.60 37.60
N GLY A 45 -13.76 -12.87 37.05
CA GLY A 45 -12.83 -13.29 35.99
C GLY A 45 -13.35 -14.04 34.76
N GLY A 46 -13.33 -13.39 33.60
CA GLY A 46 -13.66 -14.05 32.32
C GLY A 46 -13.64 -13.15 31.08
N GLY A 47 -12.74 -12.16 31.02
CA GLY A 47 -12.60 -11.32 29.84
C GLY A 47 -12.07 -12.13 28.65
N ARG A 48 -12.96 -12.55 27.76
CA ARG A 48 -12.60 -13.27 26.53
C ARG A 48 -11.79 -12.34 25.63
N ARG A 49 -10.48 -12.59 25.54
CA ARG A 49 -9.65 -12.00 24.47
C ARG A 49 -10.18 -12.50 23.12
N LEU A 50 -10.58 -11.57 22.26
CA LEU A 50 -10.80 -11.89 20.85
C LEU A 50 -9.43 -12.21 20.23
N PRO A 51 -9.24 -13.35 19.54
CA PRO A 51 -7.97 -13.63 18.90
C PRO A 51 -7.80 -12.72 17.67
N TRP A 52 -6.63 -12.09 17.59
CA TRP A 52 -6.09 -11.51 16.36
C TRP A 52 -6.02 -12.61 15.28
N PRO A 53 -6.26 -12.32 13.99
CA PRO A 53 -6.27 -13.37 12.95
C PRO A 53 -4.93 -14.11 12.91
N CYS A 54 -4.97 -15.39 13.28
CA CYS A 54 -3.78 -16.24 13.34
C CYS A 54 -3.36 -16.70 11.93
N TYR A 55 -2.60 -15.87 11.23
CA TYR A 55 -1.93 -16.30 10.00
C TYR A 55 -0.75 -17.25 10.31
N GLY A 56 -1.04 -18.55 10.13
CA GLY A 56 -0.08 -19.64 9.87
C GLY A 56 1.18 -19.75 10.74
N ASN A 57 1.13 -20.57 11.79
CA ASN A 57 2.36 -21.10 12.41
C ASN A 57 3.04 -22.12 11.48
N LEU A 58 4.30 -21.86 11.12
CA LEU A 58 5.20 -22.88 10.57
C LEU A 58 5.67 -23.82 11.70
N PRO A 59 5.64 -25.16 11.53
CA PRO A 59 6.16 -26.09 12.53
C PRO A 59 7.69 -26.10 12.55
N GLU A 60 8.26 -26.20 13.75
CA GLU A 60 9.71 -26.21 13.99
C GLU A 60 10.40 -27.47 13.42
N ALA A 61 11.63 -27.30 12.94
CA ALA A 61 12.41 -28.38 12.35
C ALA A 61 13.01 -29.31 13.42
N GLY A 62 12.42 -30.49 13.60
CA GLY A 62 12.99 -31.59 14.39
C GLY A 62 14.15 -32.28 13.67
N ARG A 63 15.30 -32.42 14.34
CA ARG A 63 16.43 -33.24 13.85
C ARG A 63 16.16 -34.73 14.04
N ALA A 64 16.25 -35.51 12.98
CA ALA A 64 16.57 -36.94 13.02
C ALA A 64 17.31 -37.34 11.74
N GLY A 65 18.31 -38.24 11.84
CA GLY A 65 19.18 -38.62 10.72
C GLY A 65 18.78 -39.95 10.07
N GLY A 66 19.39 -40.23 8.92
CA GLY A 66 19.26 -41.51 8.20
C GLY A 66 19.23 -41.32 6.68
N GLY A 67 20.30 -41.71 5.99
CA GLY A 67 20.26 -42.03 4.55
C GLY A 67 20.30 -43.55 4.35
N PRO A 68 20.64 -44.06 3.15
CA PRO A 68 20.54 -43.40 1.84
C PRO A 68 19.89 -44.32 0.78
N HIS A 69 18.97 -43.81 -0.05
CA HIS A 69 18.61 -44.49 -1.30
C HIS A 69 18.50 -43.50 -2.45
N GLY A 70 19.26 -43.76 -3.52
CA GLY A 70 19.37 -42.88 -4.67
C GLY A 70 18.32 -43.14 -5.73
N LEU A 71 17.80 -42.06 -6.31
CA LEU A 71 17.10 -42.08 -7.59
C LEU A 71 17.84 -41.14 -8.56
N ARG A 72 18.26 -41.68 -9.70
CA ARG A 72 18.98 -40.94 -10.74
C ARG A 72 17.98 -40.12 -11.56
N CYS A 73 18.09 -38.79 -11.50
CA CYS A 73 17.46 -37.93 -12.51
C CYS A 73 18.46 -37.65 -13.64
N HIS A 74 18.13 -38.10 -14.85
CA HIS A 74 18.92 -37.82 -16.06
C HIS A 74 18.64 -36.40 -16.56
N CYS A 75 19.43 -35.43 -16.11
CA CYS A 75 19.51 -34.12 -16.77
C CYS A 75 20.48 -34.23 -17.98
N ARG A 76 19.93 -34.20 -19.20
CA ARG A 76 20.75 -34.00 -20.41
C ARG A 76 21.37 -32.60 -20.34
N HIS A 77 22.69 -32.52 -20.50
CA HIS A 77 23.38 -31.25 -20.70
C HIS A 77 23.24 -30.85 -22.17
N ASP A 78 22.47 -29.81 -22.46
CA ASP A 78 22.69 -29.01 -23.66
C ASP A 78 23.70 -27.91 -23.33
N ALA A 79 24.97 -28.19 -23.65
CA ALA A 79 26.05 -27.23 -23.53
C ALA A 79 26.09 -26.35 -24.78
N GLY A 80 25.59 -25.11 -24.70
CA GLY A 80 25.67 -24.22 -25.86
C GLY A 80 24.77 -23.00 -25.87
N ASN A 81 24.88 -22.10 -24.88
CA ASN A 81 24.64 -20.70 -25.18
C ASN A 81 25.60 -19.78 -24.41
N ARG A 82 26.13 -18.78 -25.10
CA ARG A 82 27.08 -17.80 -24.54
C ARG A 82 26.30 -16.79 -23.69
N PRO A 83 26.88 -16.22 -22.62
CA PRO A 83 26.25 -15.11 -21.93
C PRO A 83 26.08 -13.95 -22.92
N HIS A 84 24.83 -13.50 -23.12
CA HIS A 84 24.58 -12.26 -23.83
C HIS A 84 25.26 -11.11 -23.08
N ALA A 85 25.91 -10.22 -23.82
CA ALA A 85 26.55 -9.04 -23.26
C ALA A 85 25.51 -8.21 -22.48
N LEU A 86 25.91 -7.71 -21.31
CA LEU A 86 25.12 -6.77 -20.51
C LEU A 86 24.92 -5.49 -21.32
N ASP A 87 23.72 -5.32 -21.87
CA ASP A 87 23.37 -4.21 -22.75
C ASP A 87 23.00 -2.99 -21.88
N ASN A 88 23.97 -2.10 -21.68
CA ASN A 88 23.82 -0.84 -20.92
C ASN A 88 22.93 0.18 -21.65
N ARG A 89 21.68 -0.18 -21.96
CA ARG A 89 20.70 0.77 -22.50
C ARG A 89 20.26 1.73 -21.40
N ARG A 90 20.36 3.03 -21.70
CA ARG A 90 19.75 4.08 -20.87
C ARG A 90 18.24 3.94 -20.94
N TYR A 91 17.59 3.90 -19.78
CA TYR A 91 16.14 3.95 -19.67
C TYR A 91 15.77 5.43 -19.61
N THR A 92 15.37 6.02 -20.73
CA THR A 92 15.08 7.45 -20.81
C THR A 92 13.59 7.70 -20.59
N THR A 93 13.22 8.00 -19.35
CA THR A 93 11.93 8.63 -19.04
C THR A 93 12.04 10.12 -19.37
N ASP A 94 11.58 10.49 -20.58
CA ASP A 94 11.55 11.89 -21.01
C ASP A 94 10.53 12.68 -20.18
N HIS A 95 11.00 13.25 -19.08
CA HIS A 95 10.30 14.30 -18.36
C HIS A 95 10.68 15.65 -18.98
N GLU A 96 9.77 16.22 -19.77
CA GLU A 96 9.77 17.66 -20.01
C GLU A 96 9.69 18.38 -18.66
N SER A 97 10.68 19.22 -18.40
CA SER A 97 10.92 19.91 -17.14
C SER A 97 9.67 20.62 -16.60
N GLY A 98 9.22 20.26 -15.39
CA GLY A 98 8.08 20.93 -14.76
C GLY A 98 7.75 20.48 -13.34
N SER A 99 7.97 19.21 -12.98
CA SER A 99 7.71 18.72 -11.62
C SER A 99 8.63 17.55 -11.27
N ASN A 100 9.53 17.77 -10.31
CA ASN A 100 10.37 16.73 -9.70
C ASN A 100 9.51 15.90 -8.73
N VAL A 101 8.57 15.12 -9.27
CA VAL A 101 7.68 14.24 -8.49
C VAL A 101 8.43 12.95 -8.23
N THR A 102 9.04 12.84 -7.06
CA THR A 102 9.60 11.58 -6.60
C THR A 102 8.46 10.57 -6.49
N ILE A 103 8.59 9.44 -7.18
CA ILE A 103 7.51 8.44 -7.27
C ILE A 103 7.51 7.61 -5.98
N ASP A 104 6.31 7.37 -5.43
CA ASP A 104 6.10 6.56 -4.23
C ASP A 104 6.70 5.14 -4.34
N LEU A 105 6.99 4.51 -3.20
CA LEU A 105 7.36 3.09 -3.17
C LEU A 105 6.13 2.23 -3.49
N GLU A 106 6.31 1.22 -4.34
CA GLU A 106 5.29 0.23 -4.68
C GLU A 106 5.52 -1.02 -3.80
N LEU A 107 4.56 -1.94 -3.80
CA LEU A 107 4.54 -3.10 -2.90
C LEU A 107 5.83 -3.95 -2.97
N PRO A 108 6.45 -4.22 -4.14
CA PRO A 108 7.70 -4.98 -4.20
C PRO A 108 8.87 -4.30 -3.47
N GLU A 109 8.98 -2.97 -3.52
CA GLU A 109 10.00 -2.22 -2.79
C GLU A 109 9.75 -2.29 -1.27
N VAL A 110 8.51 -2.04 -0.85
CA VAL A 110 8.15 -2.06 0.59
C VAL A 110 8.28 -3.48 1.18
N GLU A 111 7.93 -4.53 0.43
CA GLU A 111 8.09 -5.92 0.87
C GLU A 111 9.58 -6.34 0.89
N THR A 112 10.40 -5.84 -0.03
CA THR A 112 11.86 -5.99 0.00
C THR A 112 12.45 -5.35 1.25
N ILE A 113 12.05 -4.10 1.56
CA ILE A 113 12.43 -3.42 2.80
C ILE A 113 11.94 -4.24 4.02
N ARG A 114 10.69 -4.70 4.04
CA ARG A 114 10.13 -5.49 5.15
C ARG A 114 10.98 -6.73 5.44
N HIS A 115 11.31 -7.52 4.42
CA HIS A 115 12.16 -8.71 4.57
C HIS A 115 13.57 -8.40 5.07
N ALA A 116 14.23 -7.39 4.50
CA ALA A 116 15.58 -7.02 4.90
C ALA A 116 15.62 -6.40 6.30
N LEU A 117 14.65 -5.55 6.62
CA LEU A 117 14.51 -4.91 7.92
C LEU A 117 14.20 -5.94 9.02
N ASP A 118 13.30 -6.91 8.79
CA ASP A 118 13.00 -7.99 9.72
C ASP A 118 14.27 -8.75 10.15
N ARG A 119 15.11 -9.13 9.16
CA ARG A 119 16.38 -9.83 9.41
C ARG A 119 17.41 -8.99 10.17
N GLU A 120 17.39 -7.66 9.98
CA GLU A 120 18.27 -6.77 10.73
C GLU A 120 17.73 -6.48 12.13
N ILE A 121 16.50 -6.01 12.29
CA ILE A 121 16.06 -5.38 13.55
C ILE A 121 15.27 -6.29 14.50
N ALA A 122 14.71 -7.40 14.02
CA ALA A 122 13.88 -8.25 14.86
C ALA A 122 14.69 -8.81 16.04
N GLY A 123 14.11 -8.68 17.24
CA GLY A 123 14.73 -9.07 18.49
C GLY A 123 15.76 -8.08 19.07
N ARG A 124 16.10 -6.98 18.38
CA ARG A 124 17.06 -5.98 18.89
C ARG A 124 16.38 -5.01 19.87
N LYS A 125 17.15 -4.56 20.88
CA LYS A 125 16.71 -3.56 21.86
C LYS A 125 17.18 -2.16 21.46
N VAL A 126 16.24 -1.23 21.31
CA VAL A 126 16.51 0.18 21.02
C VAL A 126 17.16 0.83 22.25
N LYS A 127 18.29 1.48 22.04
CA LYS A 127 19.06 2.22 23.05
C LYS A 127 18.69 3.69 23.07
N THR A 128 18.70 4.35 21.91
CA THR A 128 18.26 5.74 21.73
C THR A 128 17.50 5.89 20.41
N VAL A 129 16.61 6.90 20.34
CA VAL A 129 15.94 7.31 19.10
C VAL A 129 16.11 8.81 18.89
N ASP A 130 16.86 9.17 17.86
CA ASP A 130 17.20 10.54 17.52
C ASP A 130 16.38 10.99 16.29
N MET A 131 15.58 12.04 16.45
CA MET A 131 14.67 12.55 15.41
C MET A 131 15.11 13.95 14.97
N ALA A 132 15.30 14.13 13.65
CA ALA A 132 15.89 15.36 13.10
C ALA A 132 14.86 16.50 12.99
N SER A 133 13.65 16.22 12.49
CA SER A 133 12.55 17.18 12.41
C SER A 133 11.37 16.82 13.36
N MET A 134 10.21 17.43 13.13
CA MET A 134 8.91 16.99 13.67
C MET A 134 7.93 16.59 12.56
N ALA A 135 8.30 16.73 11.27
CA ALA A 135 7.42 16.45 10.13
C ALA A 135 6.99 14.97 10.13
N THR A 136 7.95 14.08 10.38
CA THR A 136 7.73 12.64 10.52
C THR A 136 6.99 12.20 11.79
N LEU A 137 6.70 13.14 12.71
CA LEU A 137 6.03 12.92 13.99
C LEU A 137 4.76 13.77 14.13
N SER A 138 3.98 13.89 13.06
CA SER A 138 2.65 14.54 12.99
C SER A 138 1.76 14.30 14.23
N ARG A 139 1.77 13.08 14.78
CA ARG A 139 0.94 12.64 15.92
C ARG A 139 1.51 13.00 17.31
N TYR A 140 2.70 13.61 17.40
CA TYR A 140 3.36 13.93 18.66
C TYR A 140 3.54 15.42 18.88
N ARG A 141 3.36 15.86 20.13
CA ARG A 141 3.66 17.23 20.54
C ARG A 141 5.16 17.53 20.56
N ASN A 142 6.02 16.53 20.76
CA ASN A 142 7.48 16.67 20.79
C ASN A 142 8.20 15.32 20.64
N ARG A 143 9.46 15.37 20.21
CA ARG A 143 10.34 14.20 20.02
C ARG A 143 10.48 13.31 21.25
N LYS A 144 10.55 13.91 22.46
CA LYS A 144 10.69 13.15 23.71
C LYS A 144 9.49 12.23 23.97
N SER A 145 8.27 12.66 23.60
CA SER A 145 7.07 11.82 23.76
C SER A 145 7.03 10.61 22.83
N PHE A 146 7.69 10.67 21.65
CA PHE A 146 7.92 9.50 20.81
C PHE A 146 9.04 8.62 21.36
N ALA A 147 10.20 9.23 21.68
CA ALA A 147 11.37 8.52 22.23
C ALA A 147 11.02 7.70 23.48
N LEU A 148 10.26 8.27 24.43
CA LEU A 148 9.80 7.57 25.64
C LEU A 148 8.95 6.32 25.39
N ARG A 149 8.32 6.18 24.22
CA ARG A 149 7.57 4.95 23.86
C ARG A 149 8.46 3.86 23.27
N VAL A 150 9.55 4.22 22.60
CA VAL A 150 10.40 3.27 21.83
C VAL A 150 11.74 2.97 22.52
N GLU A 151 12.34 3.94 23.21
CA GLU A 151 13.63 3.74 23.89
C GLU A 151 13.53 2.67 24.98
N GLY A 152 14.52 1.79 25.02
CA GLY A 152 14.53 0.63 25.91
C GLY A 152 13.58 -0.50 25.50
N ARG A 153 12.81 -0.39 24.41
CA ARG A 153 11.98 -1.49 23.88
C ARG A 153 12.78 -2.44 23.02
N LYS A 154 12.41 -3.72 23.06
CA LYS A 154 12.79 -4.74 22.08
C LYS A 154 11.81 -4.73 20.93
N LEU A 155 12.34 -4.68 19.71
CA LEU A 155 11.54 -4.80 18.48
C LEU A 155 11.24 -6.28 18.19
N GLY A 156 10.02 -6.57 17.79
CA GLY A 156 9.56 -7.87 17.31
C GLY A 156 9.72 -8.02 15.79
N PRO A 157 9.01 -8.97 15.18
CA PRO A 157 9.00 -9.15 13.74
C PRO A 157 8.41 -7.94 12.99
N VAL A 158 8.96 -7.65 11.81
CA VAL A 158 8.47 -6.60 10.92
C VAL A 158 7.41 -7.17 9.98
N ARG A 159 6.18 -6.63 10.09
CA ARG A 159 5.06 -6.92 9.19
C ARG A 159 4.84 -5.74 8.23
N ARG A 160 4.16 -6.01 7.13
CA ARG A 160 3.64 -5.01 6.20
C ARG A 160 2.12 -5.12 6.20
N MET A 161 1.45 -3.97 6.20
CA MET A 161 0.02 -3.83 5.96
C MET A 161 -0.13 -2.79 4.85
N GLY A 162 -0.53 -3.23 3.66
CA GLY A 162 -0.47 -2.42 2.45
C GLY A 162 0.95 -1.91 2.17
N LEU A 163 1.16 -0.59 2.16
CA LEU A 163 2.49 0.03 2.03
C LEU A 163 3.11 0.47 3.36
N THR A 164 2.47 0.16 4.49
CA THR A 164 2.92 0.55 5.84
C THR A 164 3.65 -0.60 6.53
N LEU A 165 4.78 -0.32 7.18
CA LEU A 165 5.51 -1.27 8.02
C LEU A 165 5.02 -1.18 9.47
N VAL A 166 4.73 -2.33 10.08
CA VAL A 166 4.20 -2.45 11.44
C VAL A 166 5.09 -3.40 12.24
N ILE A 167 5.63 -2.92 13.36
CA ILE A 167 6.63 -3.60 14.17
C ILE A 167 6.12 -3.69 15.60
N LYS A 168 5.92 -4.90 16.11
CA LYS A 168 5.45 -5.09 17.48
C LYS A 168 6.56 -4.82 18.49
N LEU A 169 6.27 -4.11 19.58
CA LEU A 169 7.17 -3.85 20.70
C LEU A 169 6.96 -4.87 21.85
N ASP A 170 7.91 -4.95 22.79
CA ASP A 170 7.82 -5.85 23.94
C ASP A 170 6.69 -5.54 24.94
N ASN A 171 6.12 -4.34 24.89
CA ASN A 171 4.95 -3.92 25.65
C ASN A 171 3.63 -4.04 24.88
N ASP A 172 3.58 -4.91 23.87
CA ASP A 172 2.47 -5.14 22.94
C ASP A 172 2.10 -3.96 22.00
N ASP A 173 2.50 -2.73 22.30
CA ASP A 173 2.43 -1.56 21.41
C ASP A 173 3.00 -1.84 19.99
N LEU A 174 2.53 -1.10 18.99
CA LEU A 174 2.96 -1.22 17.60
C LEU A 174 3.69 0.06 17.14
N LEU A 175 4.96 -0.06 16.77
CA LEU A 175 5.69 0.96 16.02
C LEU A 175 5.27 0.87 14.54
N VAL A 176 4.66 1.94 14.05
CA VAL A 176 4.19 2.09 12.67
C VAL A 176 5.15 3.03 11.93
N ILE A 177 5.56 2.63 10.73
CA ILE A 177 6.39 3.41 9.82
C ILE A 177 5.72 3.37 8.45
N ARG A 178 5.18 4.51 7.99
CA ARG A 178 4.74 4.69 6.60
C ARG A 178 5.85 5.45 5.85
N PRO A 179 6.62 4.81 4.94
CA PRO A 179 7.58 5.52 4.10
C PRO A 179 6.87 6.52 3.20
N GLY A 180 7.41 7.73 3.09
CA GLY A 180 6.97 8.73 2.10
C GLY A 180 7.60 8.52 0.72
N ALA A 181 7.20 9.36 -0.24
CA ALA A 181 7.86 9.46 -1.54
C ALA A 181 9.37 9.69 -1.37
N GLY A 182 10.20 8.92 -2.08
CA GLY A 182 11.66 9.03 -2.02
C GLY A 182 12.31 8.59 -0.70
N ALA A 183 11.53 8.14 0.28
CA ALA A 183 12.08 7.73 1.58
C ALA A 183 12.83 6.40 1.47
N THR A 184 14.00 6.31 2.11
CA THR A 184 14.78 5.07 2.20
C THR A 184 15.02 4.69 3.66
N ILE A 185 14.95 3.39 3.95
CA ILE A 185 15.23 2.83 5.28
C ILE A 185 16.51 2.02 5.16
N ARG A 186 17.59 2.43 5.84
CA ARG A 186 18.93 1.85 5.68
C ARG A 186 19.55 1.45 7.00
N ARG A 187 20.30 0.34 7.01
CA ARG A 187 21.17 -0.02 8.14
C ARG A 187 22.47 0.78 8.07
N HIS A 188 23.01 1.14 9.23
CA HIS A 188 24.27 1.86 9.37
C HIS A 188 25.07 1.34 10.56
N ALA A 189 26.40 1.43 10.51
CA ALA A 189 27.20 1.31 11.72
C ALA A 189 27.03 2.57 12.58
N ALA A 190 27.10 2.43 13.90
CA ALA A 190 26.93 3.56 14.83
C ALA A 190 28.03 4.64 14.74
N ARG A 191 29.05 4.44 13.90
CA ARG A 191 30.13 5.40 13.60
C ARG A 191 29.99 6.07 12.24
N ASP A 192 29.06 5.62 11.39
CA ASP A 192 28.85 6.21 10.07
C ASP A 192 28.34 7.65 10.22
N ALA A 193 28.86 8.57 9.41
CA ALA A 193 28.33 9.93 9.36
C ALA A 193 26.82 9.91 9.08
N VAL A 194 26.06 10.78 9.73
CA VAL A 194 24.62 10.95 9.46
C VAL A 194 24.47 11.64 8.12
N GLN A 195 23.77 10.99 7.17
CA GLN A 195 23.58 11.55 5.84
C GLN A 195 22.52 12.67 5.86
N PRO A 196 22.65 13.72 5.02
CA PRO A 196 21.60 14.73 4.84
C PRO A 196 20.23 14.08 4.53
N GLY A 197 19.16 14.68 5.02
CA GLY A 197 17.80 14.11 4.91
C GLY A 197 17.51 12.94 5.86
N THR A 198 18.42 12.56 6.77
CA THR A 198 18.11 11.57 7.81
C THR A 198 17.08 12.17 8.79
N GLU A 199 15.87 11.62 8.82
CA GLU A 199 14.77 12.09 9.66
C GLU A 199 14.66 11.35 11.00
N ALA A 200 14.94 10.05 11.00
CA ALA A 200 14.93 9.20 12.20
C ALA A 200 16.17 8.32 12.26
N THR A 201 16.83 8.25 13.41
CA THR A 201 17.95 7.33 13.69
C THR A 201 17.64 6.51 14.93
N PHE A 202 17.47 5.21 14.77
CA PHE A 202 17.27 4.26 15.85
C PHE A 202 18.60 3.57 16.14
N THR A 203 19.19 3.85 17.30
CA THR A 203 20.43 3.20 17.74
C THR A 203 20.11 1.99 18.60
N PHE A 204 20.59 0.81 18.23
CA PHE A 204 20.43 -0.39 19.03
C PHE A 204 21.49 -0.52 20.12
N THR A 205 21.19 -1.32 21.15
CA THR A 205 22.19 -1.69 22.17
C THR A 205 23.30 -2.55 21.56
N ILE A 206 22.98 -3.38 20.57
CA ILE A 206 23.88 -4.23 19.80
C ILE A 206 23.45 -4.18 18.33
N GLY A 207 24.40 -4.10 17.39
CA GLY A 207 24.13 -4.19 15.95
C GLY A 207 24.02 -2.88 15.18
N GLY A 208 24.42 -1.74 15.76
CA GLY A 208 24.49 -0.47 15.04
C GLY A 208 23.16 0.30 15.02
N GLN A 209 22.82 0.86 13.87
CA GLN A 209 21.68 1.76 13.66
C GLN A 209 20.83 1.30 12.47
N PHE A 210 19.54 1.66 12.48
CA PHE A 210 18.83 1.90 11.23
C PHE A 210 18.39 3.36 11.17
N ARG A 211 18.31 3.88 9.95
CA ARG A 211 17.99 5.28 9.65
C ARG A 211 16.87 5.33 8.63
N LEU A 212 15.89 6.19 8.87
CA LEU A 212 14.97 6.66 7.86
C LEU A 212 15.55 7.94 7.27
N VAL A 213 15.77 7.93 5.96
CA VAL A 213 16.21 9.08 5.18
C VAL A 213 15.04 9.49 4.30
N ASP A 214 14.54 10.68 4.52
CA ASP A 214 13.37 11.23 3.87
C ASP A 214 13.60 12.74 3.64
N PRO A 215 14.16 13.13 2.49
CA PRO A 215 14.46 14.53 2.21
C PRO A 215 13.21 15.38 1.94
N GLU A 216 12.05 14.76 1.70
CA GLU A 216 10.77 15.44 1.46
C GLU A 216 9.93 15.56 2.74
N GLY A 217 10.22 14.75 3.76
CA GLY A 217 9.53 14.75 5.05
C GLY A 217 8.11 14.19 4.98
N ALA A 218 7.81 13.34 3.99
CA ALA A 218 6.49 12.78 3.70
C ALA A 218 6.17 11.50 4.50
N SER A 219 7.14 10.89 5.17
CA SER A 219 6.98 9.67 5.98
C SER A 219 6.26 9.95 7.30
N GLU A 220 5.54 8.97 7.83
CA GLU A 220 4.92 9.04 9.16
C GLU A 220 5.47 7.95 10.09
N LEU A 221 5.82 8.33 11.32
CA LEU A 221 6.25 7.42 12.38
C LEU A 221 5.40 7.63 13.63
N CYS A 222 4.84 6.55 14.14
CA CYS A 222 4.18 6.59 15.44
C CYS A 222 4.23 5.25 16.17
N VAL A 223 3.77 5.29 17.42
CA VAL A 223 3.49 4.12 18.24
C VAL A 223 2.03 4.17 18.64
N VAL A 224 1.28 3.10 18.38
CA VAL A 224 -0.14 2.96 18.73
C VAL A 224 -0.37 1.69 19.55
N ALA A 225 -1.46 1.63 20.31
CA ALA A 225 -1.89 0.37 20.89
C ALA A 225 -2.49 -0.54 19.79
N PRO A 226 -2.45 -1.88 19.92
CA PRO A 226 -3.03 -2.79 18.93
C PRO A 226 -4.50 -2.53 18.59
N GLU A 227 -5.29 -2.12 19.58
CA GLU A 227 -6.70 -1.75 19.43
C GLU A 227 -6.92 -0.44 18.66
N ASP A 228 -5.96 0.49 18.73
CA ASP A 228 -6.04 1.81 18.10
C ASP A 228 -5.54 1.81 16.65
N LEU A 229 -4.83 0.77 16.21
CA LEU A 229 -4.25 0.69 14.85
C LEU A 229 -5.28 0.92 13.74
N LEU A 230 -6.40 0.20 13.73
CA LEU A 230 -7.42 0.35 12.69
C LEU A 230 -8.26 1.64 12.82
N PRO A 231 -8.62 2.11 14.04
CA PRO A 231 -9.18 3.46 14.23
C PRO A 231 -8.28 4.60 13.76
N GLU A 232 -6.96 4.51 13.97
CA GLU A 232 -5.99 5.54 13.59
C GLU A 232 -5.52 5.46 12.13
N PHE A 233 -5.67 4.29 11.50
CA PHE A 233 -5.26 3.95 10.14
C PHE A 233 -6.31 3.08 9.43
N PRO A 234 -7.52 3.62 9.15
CA PRO A 234 -8.62 2.85 8.56
C PRO A 234 -8.30 2.26 7.18
N GLU A 235 -7.37 2.86 6.43
CA GLU A 235 -6.89 2.36 5.15
C GLU A 235 -6.24 0.96 5.25
N LEU A 236 -5.64 0.63 6.39
CA LEU A 236 -5.03 -0.69 6.64
C LEU A 236 -6.08 -1.80 6.82
N GLY A 237 -7.33 -1.44 7.15
CA GLY A 237 -8.46 -2.36 7.25
C GLY A 237 -9.33 -2.42 5.99
N ALA A 238 -9.23 -1.41 5.12
CA ALA A 238 -9.99 -1.29 3.87
C ALA A 238 -9.18 -1.64 2.60
N SER A 239 -7.94 -2.09 2.78
CA SER A 239 -7.02 -2.49 1.71
C SER A 239 -7.61 -3.60 0.83
N GLY A 240 -7.34 -3.53 -0.47
CA GLY A 240 -7.76 -4.52 -1.48
C GLY A 240 -6.99 -5.83 -1.42
N ILE A 241 -6.85 -6.48 -2.58
CA ILE A 241 -6.09 -7.73 -2.71
C ILE A 241 -4.60 -7.43 -2.57
N ASP A 242 -3.94 -8.10 -1.61
CA ASP A 242 -2.50 -8.04 -1.42
C ASP A 242 -1.81 -9.16 -2.21
N PRO A 243 -1.15 -8.87 -3.36
CA PRO A 243 -0.53 -9.90 -4.21
C PRO A 243 0.73 -10.56 -3.61
N ALA A 244 1.28 -10.04 -2.49
CA ALA A 244 2.39 -10.65 -1.75
C ALA A 244 2.00 -11.09 -0.33
N GLY A 245 0.72 -10.99 0.02
CA GLY A 245 0.14 -11.51 1.26
C GLY A 245 -0.30 -12.97 1.11
N GLU A 246 -1.47 -13.29 1.67
CA GLU A 246 -2.06 -14.61 1.47
C GLU A 246 -2.53 -14.82 0.02
N MET A 247 -2.50 -16.07 -0.43
CA MET A 247 -2.88 -16.44 -1.79
C MET A 247 -4.38 -16.20 -2.04
N VAL A 248 -4.70 -15.10 -2.72
CA VAL A 248 -6.07 -14.81 -3.15
C VAL A 248 -6.44 -15.69 -4.36
N PRO A 249 -7.61 -16.35 -4.37
CA PRO A 249 -8.07 -17.09 -5.53
C PRO A 249 -8.55 -16.13 -6.63
N TRP A 250 -8.27 -16.49 -7.89
CA TRP A 250 -8.65 -15.69 -9.07
C TRP A 250 -10.15 -15.34 -9.14
N THR A 251 -11.02 -16.13 -8.50
CA THR A 251 -12.47 -15.89 -8.42
C THR A 251 -12.83 -14.68 -7.55
N ALA A 252 -12.10 -14.46 -6.45
CA ALA A 252 -12.28 -13.27 -5.61
C ALA A 252 -11.80 -12.01 -6.35
N PHE A 253 -10.65 -12.10 -7.01
CA PHE A 253 -10.15 -11.08 -7.92
C PHE A 253 -11.14 -10.77 -9.05
N ALA A 254 -11.75 -11.79 -9.65
CA ALA A 254 -12.77 -11.62 -10.69
C ALA A 254 -13.98 -10.80 -10.23
N GLY A 255 -14.46 -11.02 -9.00
CA GLY A 255 -15.53 -10.21 -8.41
C GLY A 255 -15.15 -8.73 -8.29
N GLN A 256 -13.92 -8.45 -7.83
CA GLN A 256 -13.40 -7.08 -7.71
C GLN A 256 -13.22 -6.39 -9.08
N VAL A 257 -12.68 -7.10 -10.08
CA VAL A 257 -12.44 -6.55 -11.43
C VAL A 257 -13.74 -6.30 -12.19
N LEU A 258 -14.61 -7.32 -12.27
CA LEU A 258 -15.83 -7.27 -13.09
C LEU A 258 -16.95 -6.43 -12.45
N GLY A 259 -16.94 -6.26 -11.13
CA GLY A 259 -17.87 -5.39 -10.41
C GLY A 259 -17.64 -3.89 -10.62
N ARG A 260 -16.50 -3.48 -11.19
CA ARG A 260 -16.15 -2.08 -11.49
C ARG A 260 -16.21 -1.81 -12.99
N LYS A 261 -16.50 -0.57 -13.38
CA LYS A 261 -16.44 -0.09 -14.78
C LYS A 261 -15.46 1.08 -14.89
N VAL A 262 -14.17 0.77 -14.78
CA VAL A 262 -13.06 1.74 -14.87
C VAL A 262 -11.97 1.20 -15.81
N PRO A 263 -11.05 2.04 -16.33
CA PRO A 263 -9.88 1.58 -17.06
C PRO A 263 -9.03 0.60 -16.24
N LEU A 264 -8.38 -0.37 -16.89
CA LEU A 264 -7.61 -1.39 -16.18
C LEU A 264 -6.37 -0.83 -15.45
N LYS A 265 -5.69 0.20 -15.98
CA LYS A 265 -4.59 0.83 -15.24
C LYS A 265 -5.09 1.55 -13.99
N ASP A 266 -6.21 2.27 -14.09
CA ASP A 266 -6.88 2.88 -12.93
C ASP A 266 -7.27 1.84 -11.87
N LEU A 267 -7.75 0.66 -12.30
CA LEU A 267 -8.13 -0.42 -11.39
C LEU A 267 -6.93 -1.04 -10.66
N LEU A 268 -5.79 -1.17 -11.34
CA LEU A 268 -4.58 -1.73 -10.73
C LEU A 268 -3.91 -0.73 -9.78
N CYS A 269 -3.99 0.57 -10.08
CA CYS A 269 -3.45 1.64 -9.23
C CYS A 269 -4.41 2.10 -8.10
N ASP A 270 -5.51 1.38 -7.86
CA ASP A 270 -6.44 1.63 -6.75
C ASP A 270 -6.18 0.63 -5.62
N ASP A 271 -5.60 1.12 -4.52
CA ASP A 271 -5.27 0.34 -3.31
C ASP A 271 -6.50 -0.35 -2.68
N ALA A 272 -7.73 0.12 -2.96
CA ALA A 272 -8.96 -0.55 -2.54
C ALA A 272 -9.31 -1.78 -3.43
N VAL A 273 -8.51 -2.06 -4.45
CA VAL A 273 -8.67 -3.21 -5.36
C VAL A 273 -7.43 -4.10 -5.33
N VAL A 274 -6.25 -3.52 -5.56
CA VAL A 274 -4.96 -4.22 -5.56
C VAL A 274 -3.95 -3.32 -4.85
N VAL A 275 -3.39 -3.81 -3.75
CA VAL A 275 -2.59 -2.96 -2.88
C VAL A 275 -1.19 -2.75 -3.44
N GLY A 276 -0.77 -1.50 -3.53
CA GLY A 276 0.59 -1.08 -3.83
C GLY A 276 1.11 -1.43 -5.22
N VAL A 277 0.22 -1.66 -6.19
CA VAL A 277 0.60 -1.63 -7.61
C VAL A 277 0.46 -0.19 -8.09
N GLY A 278 1.51 0.37 -8.68
CA GLY A 278 1.57 1.74 -9.15
C GLY A 278 1.98 1.82 -10.63
N GLU A 279 2.68 2.89 -11.01
CA GLU A 279 2.99 3.18 -12.41
C GLU A 279 3.87 2.13 -13.07
N VAL A 280 4.88 1.60 -12.36
CA VAL A 280 5.83 0.65 -12.94
C VAL A 280 5.14 -0.70 -13.10
N TYR A 281 4.59 -1.25 -12.01
CA TYR A 281 4.09 -2.61 -12.04
C TYR A 281 2.74 -2.73 -12.78
N SER A 282 1.90 -1.69 -12.84
CA SER A 282 0.65 -1.76 -13.63
C SER A 282 0.91 -1.95 -15.13
N ASP A 283 1.86 -1.21 -15.71
CA ASP A 283 2.23 -1.34 -17.13
C ASP A 283 2.77 -2.74 -17.45
N GLU A 284 3.67 -3.26 -16.61
CA GLU A 284 4.24 -4.61 -16.74
C GLU A 284 3.16 -5.69 -16.59
N ILE A 285 2.29 -5.61 -15.59
CA ILE A 285 1.18 -6.55 -15.36
C ILE A 285 0.25 -6.57 -16.57
N LEU A 286 -0.12 -5.41 -17.11
CA LEU A 286 -1.00 -5.29 -18.28
C LEU A 286 -0.34 -5.82 -19.55
N PHE A 287 0.96 -5.57 -19.73
CA PHE A 287 1.73 -6.16 -20.83
C PHE A 287 1.75 -7.69 -20.72
N HIS A 288 2.11 -8.26 -19.58
CA HIS A 288 2.13 -9.70 -19.37
C HIS A 288 0.73 -10.33 -19.55
N ALA A 289 -0.33 -9.68 -19.04
CA ALA A 289 -1.72 -10.10 -19.26
C ALA A 289 -2.17 -10.00 -20.74
N GLY A 290 -1.55 -9.11 -21.52
CA GLY A 290 -1.92 -8.83 -22.91
C GLY A 290 -3.17 -7.95 -23.02
N LEU A 291 -3.39 -7.04 -22.07
CA LEU A 291 -4.57 -6.19 -21.96
C LEU A 291 -4.18 -4.71 -22.05
N ARG A 292 -5.02 -3.85 -22.66
CA ARG A 292 -4.73 -2.42 -22.73
C ARG A 292 -5.03 -1.68 -21.43
N HIS A 293 -4.28 -0.62 -21.14
CA HIS A 293 -4.43 0.25 -19.97
C HIS A 293 -5.78 0.98 -19.92
N ASP A 294 -6.32 1.36 -21.09
CA ASP A 294 -7.56 2.12 -21.28
C ASP A 294 -8.82 1.24 -21.37
N ARG A 295 -8.66 -0.09 -21.41
CA ARG A 295 -9.78 -1.02 -21.54
C ARG A 295 -10.66 -1.03 -20.26
N PRO A 296 -12.00 -1.04 -20.38
CA PRO A 296 -12.89 -1.14 -19.22
C PRO A 296 -12.79 -2.50 -18.51
N SER A 297 -12.66 -2.49 -17.19
CA SER A 297 -12.51 -3.69 -16.35
C SER A 297 -13.65 -4.70 -16.46
N ASN A 298 -14.90 -4.24 -16.57
CA ASN A 298 -16.07 -5.10 -16.78
C ASN A 298 -16.20 -5.66 -18.21
N SER A 299 -15.31 -5.32 -19.14
CA SER A 299 -15.28 -5.89 -20.50
C SER A 299 -14.41 -7.15 -20.63
N LEU A 300 -13.80 -7.61 -19.53
CA LEU A 300 -12.94 -8.79 -19.55
C LEU A 300 -13.75 -10.09 -19.55
N SER A 301 -13.37 -11.00 -20.44
CA SER A 301 -13.78 -12.39 -20.35
C SER A 301 -13.14 -13.10 -19.15
N THR A 302 -13.74 -14.21 -18.70
CA THR A 302 -13.20 -15.05 -17.62
C THR A 302 -11.76 -15.51 -17.86
N GLN A 303 -11.38 -15.74 -19.12
CA GLN A 303 -10.00 -16.12 -19.48
C GLN A 303 -9.04 -14.93 -19.34
N GLU A 304 -9.46 -13.72 -19.70
CA GLU A 304 -8.66 -12.50 -19.54
C GLU A 304 -8.44 -12.13 -18.09
N VAL A 305 -9.48 -12.23 -17.24
CA VAL A 305 -9.35 -12.05 -15.79
C VAL A 305 -8.36 -13.05 -15.19
N ARG A 306 -8.39 -14.32 -15.63
CA ARG A 306 -7.41 -15.34 -15.21
C ARG A 306 -5.99 -15.01 -15.65
N ARG A 307 -5.79 -14.51 -16.88
CA ARG A 307 -4.47 -14.04 -17.35
C ARG A 307 -3.97 -12.84 -16.55
N LEU A 308 -4.85 -11.87 -16.28
CA LEU A 308 -4.53 -10.68 -15.49
C LEU A 308 -4.13 -11.04 -14.06
N HIS A 309 -4.88 -11.94 -13.41
CA HIS A 309 -4.53 -12.46 -12.09
C HIS A 309 -3.17 -13.17 -12.09
N GLY A 310 -2.91 -14.03 -13.08
CA GLY A 310 -1.62 -14.71 -13.21
C GLY A 310 -0.46 -13.74 -13.43
N ALA A 311 -0.65 -12.70 -14.25
CA ALA A 311 0.33 -11.66 -14.50
C ALA A 311 0.61 -10.82 -13.23
N LEU A 312 -0.45 -10.40 -12.52
CA LEU A 312 -0.34 -9.68 -11.24
C LEU A 312 0.54 -10.43 -10.24
N ILE A 313 0.22 -11.70 -9.98
CA ILE A 313 0.96 -12.52 -9.02
C ILE A 313 2.40 -12.80 -9.51
N SER A 314 2.62 -13.07 -10.81
CA SER A 314 3.97 -13.33 -11.33
C SER A 314 4.86 -12.10 -11.26
N VAL A 315 4.41 -10.95 -11.78
CA VAL A 315 5.20 -9.70 -11.83
C VAL A 315 5.58 -9.24 -10.44
N VAL A 316 4.64 -9.24 -9.49
CA VAL A 316 4.91 -8.84 -8.10
C VAL A 316 5.92 -9.78 -7.43
N ASN A 317 5.77 -11.10 -7.59
CA ASN A 317 6.71 -12.04 -6.98
C ASN A 317 8.11 -12.01 -7.62
N ASP A 318 8.21 -11.84 -8.94
CA ASP A 318 9.50 -11.64 -9.60
C ASP A 318 10.13 -10.30 -9.18
N ALA A 319 9.35 -9.23 -9.06
CA ALA A 319 9.84 -7.95 -8.56
C ALA A 319 10.41 -8.06 -7.14
N ILE A 320 9.70 -8.71 -6.21
CA ILE A 320 10.19 -8.96 -4.84
C ILE A 320 11.48 -9.81 -4.86
N LYS A 321 11.50 -10.89 -5.66
CA LYS A 321 12.65 -11.78 -5.83
C LYS A 321 13.90 -11.03 -6.34
N TYR A 322 13.71 -10.06 -7.24
CA TYR A 322 14.76 -9.20 -7.78
C TYR A 322 14.92 -7.87 -7.02
N ARG A 323 14.37 -7.77 -5.79
CA ARG A 323 14.53 -6.65 -4.83
C ARG A 323 13.97 -5.32 -5.31
N GLY A 324 12.83 -5.34 -6.02
CA GLY A 324 12.20 -4.14 -6.57
C GLY A 324 12.98 -3.51 -7.73
N THR A 325 12.57 -2.31 -8.13
CA THR A 325 13.09 -1.61 -9.31
C THR A 325 13.80 -0.31 -8.93
N ASP A 326 15.10 -0.21 -9.22
CA ASP A 326 15.86 1.04 -9.21
C ASP A 326 15.80 1.73 -10.57
N LEU A 327 15.37 3.00 -10.62
CA LEU A 327 15.27 3.81 -11.84
C LEU A 327 15.91 5.19 -11.67
N ASP A 328 16.30 5.80 -12.78
CA ASP A 328 17.03 7.07 -12.76
C ASP A 328 16.16 8.26 -12.29
N ASP A 329 14.83 8.14 -12.43
CA ASP A 329 13.79 9.07 -11.95
C ASP A 329 13.08 8.62 -10.66
N ARG A 330 13.30 7.37 -10.25
CA ARG A 330 12.77 6.75 -9.03
C ARG A 330 13.87 5.85 -8.42
N PRO A 331 14.88 6.47 -7.79
CA PRO A 331 16.00 5.72 -7.22
C PRO A 331 15.52 4.86 -6.05
N PHE A 332 15.88 3.58 -6.04
CA PHE A 332 15.53 2.65 -4.99
C PHE A 332 16.75 1.84 -4.53
N VAL A 333 16.99 1.86 -3.22
CA VAL A 333 17.93 0.96 -2.56
C VAL A 333 17.28 0.28 -1.37
N ASP A 334 17.66 -0.96 -1.11
CA ASP A 334 17.17 -1.70 0.04
C ASP A 334 17.87 -1.31 1.35
N VAL A 335 17.55 -2.03 2.43
CA VAL A 335 18.11 -1.79 3.78
C VAL A 335 19.63 -1.95 3.83
N TYR A 336 20.23 -2.73 2.92
CA TYR A 336 21.68 -2.88 2.79
C TYR A 336 22.31 -1.77 1.96
N GLY A 337 21.51 -0.97 1.25
CA GLY A 337 21.96 0.07 0.34
C GLY A 337 22.31 -0.43 -1.05
N GLU A 338 21.84 -1.61 -1.43
CA GLU A 338 22.02 -2.14 -2.80
C GLU A 338 20.76 -1.85 -3.64
N PRO A 339 20.91 -1.55 -4.94
CA PRO A 339 19.79 -1.19 -5.81
C PRO A 339 18.90 -2.39 -6.15
N GLY A 340 17.63 -2.09 -6.47
CA GLY A 340 16.68 -3.06 -6.99
C GLY A 340 17.02 -3.53 -8.41
N THR A 341 17.10 -4.84 -8.62
CA THR A 341 17.57 -5.45 -9.88
C THR A 341 16.45 -5.76 -10.89
N TYR A 342 15.19 -5.54 -10.54
CA TYR A 342 14.06 -5.78 -11.45
C TYR A 342 14.08 -4.85 -12.69
N ARG A 343 14.85 -3.75 -12.67
CA ARG A 343 15.11 -2.88 -13.84
C ARG A 343 15.46 -3.69 -15.10
N HIS A 344 16.27 -4.73 -14.95
CA HIS A 344 16.71 -5.61 -16.06
C HIS A 344 15.62 -6.56 -16.58
N HIS A 345 14.49 -6.66 -15.87
CA HIS A 345 13.36 -7.54 -16.17
C HIS A 345 12.11 -6.77 -16.66
N LEU A 346 12.11 -5.43 -16.62
CA LEU A 346 11.04 -4.60 -17.20
C LEU A 346 10.87 -4.90 -18.69
N ALA A 347 9.68 -5.31 -19.12
CA ALA A 347 9.37 -5.64 -20.50
C ALA A 347 8.88 -4.44 -21.32
N VAL A 348 8.24 -3.44 -20.69
CA VAL A 348 7.68 -2.25 -21.36
C VAL A 348 8.03 -0.92 -20.69
N TYR A 349 8.11 -0.86 -19.37
CA TYR A 349 8.25 0.41 -18.65
C TYR A 349 9.59 1.09 -18.96
N GLY A 350 9.54 2.37 -19.35
CA GLY A 350 10.73 3.12 -19.77
C GLY A 350 11.39 2.62 -21.07
N ARG A 351 10.81 1.64 -21.77
CA ARG A 351 11.38 0.99 -22.97
C ARG A 351 10.73 1.45 -24.29
N ALA A 352 10.13 2.64 -24.33
CA ALA A 352 9.51 3.18 -25.56
C ALA A 352 10.48 3.18 -26.75
N GLY A 353 9.99 2.79 -27.93
CA GLY A 353 10.78 2.62 -29.15
C GLY A 353 11.60 1.32 -29.23
N ALA A 354 11.86 0.62 -28.12
CA ALA A 354 12.50 -0.70 -28.16
C ALA A 354 11.53 -1.78 -28.70
N LEU A 355 12.07 -2.84 -29.30
CA LEU A 355 11.28 -3.95 -29.79
C LEU A 355 10.78 -4.82 -28.63
N SER A 356 9.47 -5.06 -28.56
CA SER A 356 8.86 -5.94 -27.57
C SER A 356 9.30 -7.39 -27.76
N GLU A 357 9.54 -8.08 -26.65
CA GLU A 357 9.95 -9.49 -26.63
C GLU A 357 8.83 -10.44 -27.07
N ARG A 358 7.55 -10.03 -26.95
CA ARG A 358 6.39 -10.86 -27.34
C ARG A 358 6.18 -10.95 -28.85
N ASN A 359 6.35 -9.85 -29.58
CA ASN A 359 5.89 -9.72 -30.97
C ASN A 359 6.87 -8.98 -31.91
N ARG A 360 7.98 -8.44 -31.38
CA ARG A 360 8.96 -7.60 -32.10
C ARG A 360 8.43 -6.25 -32.64
N SER A 361 7.20 -5.85 -32.30
CA SER A 361 6.72 -4.49 -32.55
C SER A 361 7.37 -3.49 -31.59
N ALA A 362 7.49 -2.22 -31.98
CA ALA A 362 7.99 -1.17 -31.11
C ALA A 362 7.05 -0.96 -29.90
N ILE A 363 7.62 -0.79 -28.71
CA ILE A 363 6.91 -0.41 -27.49
C ILE A 363 6.49 1.06 -27.63
N GLN A 364 5.21 1.32 -27.38
CA GLN A 364 4.62 2.66 -27.43
C GLN A 364 4.53 3.26 -26.03
N ARG A 365 4.45 4.59 -25.97
CA ARG A 365 4.07 5.33 -24.76
C ARG A 365 2.95 6.31 -25.07
N VAL A 366 2.02 6.48 -24.14
CA VAL A 366 0.98 7.51 -24.18
C VAL A 366 0.97 8.28 -22.86
N LYS A 367 0.61 9.57 -22.90
CA LYS A 367 0.46 10.38 -21.70
C LYS A 367 -0.95 10.16 -21.13
N TYR A 368 -1.04 9.34 -20.08
CA TYR A 368 -2.28 8.96 -19.41
C TYR A 368 -2.35 9.66 -18.05
N LYS A 369 -3.39 10.47 -17.82
CA LYS A 369 -3.57 11.29 -16.60
C LYS A 369 -2.31 12.08 -16.17
N GLY A 370 -1.52 12.53 -17.15
CA GLY A 370 -0.30 13.32 -16.92
C GLY A 370 0.99 12.50 -16.80
N ARG A 371 0.92 11.17 -16.59
CA ARG A 371 2.07 10.26 -16.49
C ARG A 371 2.25 9.45 -17.78
N TRP A 372 3.45 8.91 -18.01
CA TRP A 372 3.72 8.04 -19.16
C TRP A 372 3.22 6.62 -18.87
N THR A 373 2.48 6.04 -19.82
CA THR A 373 2.02 4.65 -19.79
C THR A 373 2.59 3.92 -20.99
N TYR A 374 3.31 2.82 -20.75
CA TYR A 374 4.02 2.02 -21.75
C TYR A 374 3.23 0.77 -22.10
N PHE A 375 3.10 0.47 -23.39
CA PHE A 375 2.32 -0.66 -23.88
C PHE A 375 2.78 -1.08 -25.29
N CYS A 376 2.18 -2.14 -25.83
CA CYS A 376 2.40 -2.62 -27.18
C CYS A 376 1.05 -2.82 -27.90
N GLU A 377 1.00 -2.54 -29.20
CA GLU A 377 -0.27 -2.49 -29.97
C GLU A 377 -1.08 -3.79 -29.98
N THR A 378 -0.44 -4.95 -29.77
CA THR A 378 -1.13 -6.25 -29.73
C THR A 378 -1.81 -6.54 -28.39
N GLN A 379 -1.79 -5.61 -27.43
CA GLN A 379 -2.63 -5.67 -26.22
C GLN A 379 -4.08 -5.34 -26.60
N VAL A 380 -5.04 -6.07 -26.02
CA VAL A 380 -6.48 -5.96 -26.32
C VAL A 380 -7.30 -5.28 -25.24
#